data_AF-A0A165D6X2-F1
#
_entry.id   AF-A0A165D6X2-F1
#
_cell.length_a   1.000
_cell.length_b   1.000
_cell.length_c   1.000
_cell.angle_alpha   90.00
_cell.angle_beta   90.00
_cell.angle_gamma   90.00
#
_symmetry.space_group_name_H-M   'P 1'
#
loop_
_entity.id
_entity.type
_entity.pdbx_description
1 polymer ?
#
loop_
_entity_poly.entity_id
_entity_poly.type
_entity_poly.pdbx_seq_one_letter_code
_entity_poly.pdbx_strand_id
1 'polypeptide(L)'
;MRLSIALGALAVILAVPAYGFQAFSGSACDGAAGANVACDGSCHAFDNRHSFRADTSGNAHCVAFFVNGGCGGQRFNFTGQAAQCTNVNTGTNIRSFRCFSGGGC
;
A
#
# COMPACT_ATOMS: atom_id res chain seq x y z
N MET A 1 40.15 15.87 33.94
CA MET A 1 39.97 15.51 32.52
C MET A 1 38.48 15.47 32.23
N ARG A 2 37.98 16.34 31.34
CA ARG A 2 36.55 16.40 30.96
C ARG A 2 36.36 15.52 29.72
N LEU A 3 35.62 14.42 29.86
CA LEU A 3 35.30 13.54 28.74
C LEU A 3 33.90 13.91 28.22
N SER A 4 33.87 14.72 27.18
CA SER A 4 32.64 15.08 26.47
C SER A 4 32.18 13.89 25.62
N ILE A 5 31.09 13.25 26.01
CA ILE A 5 30.46 12.18 25.22
C ILE A 5 29.59 12.86 24.16
N ALA A 6 30.02 12.79 22.90
CA ALA A 6 29.29 13.32 21.77
C ALA A 6 27.99 12.53 21.56
N LEU A 7 26.85 13.24 21.54
CA LEU A 7 25.56 12.69 21.09
C LEU A 7 25.64 12.41 19.58
N GLY A 8 25.69 11.13 19.21
CA GLY A 8 25.51 10.69 17.84
C GLY A 8 24.04 10.79 17.44
N ALA A 9 23.70 11.73 16.56
CA ALA A 9 22.38 11.81 15.94
C ALA A 9 22.23 10.66 14.92
N LEU A 10 21.36 9.70 15.24
CA LEU A 10 20.99 8.62 14.33
C LEU A 10 20.03 9.18 13.26
N ALA A 11 20.56 9.52 12.08
CA ALA A 11 19.73 9.94 10.95
C ALA A 11 18.99 8.72 10.40
N VAL A 12 17.69 8.61 10.69
CA VAL A 12 16.80 7.63 10.04
C VAL A 12 16.59 8.10 8.61
N ILE A 13 17.24 7.43 7.66
CA ILE A 13 17.02 7.63 6.23
C ILE A 13 15.61 7.08 5.92
N LEU A 14 14.63 7.97 5.80
CA LEU A 14 13.31 7.62 5.28
C LEU A 14 13.48 7.28 3.79
N ALA A 15 13.67 6.00 3.48
CA ALA A 15 13.57 5.51 2.11
C ALA A 15 12.16 5.82 1.60
N VAL A 16 12.04 6.77 0.67
CA VAL A 16 10.81 7.00 -0.07
C VAL A 16 10.58 5.72 -0.90
N PRO A 17 9.51 4.95 -0.65
CA PRO A 17 9.32 3.70 -1.37
C PRO A 17 9.16 4.03 -2.85
N ALA A 18 10.11 3.55 -3.64
CA ALA A 18 10.02 3.58 -5.08
C ALA A 18 8.88 2.64 -5.48
N TYR A 19 7.94 3.12 -6.31
CA TYR A 19 6.84 2.34 -6.91
C TYR A 19 5.79 1.90 -5.90
N GLY A 20 4.84 2.82 -5.64
CA GLY A 20 3.97 2.74 -4.48
C GLY A 20 2.50 2.49 -4.80
N PHE A 21 1.85 1.74 -3.92
CA PHE A 21 0.42 1.64 -3.83
C PHE A 21 -0.13 2.78 -2.97
N GLN A 22 -1.16 3.45 -3.47
CA GLN A 22 -1.87 4.46 -2.70
C GLN A 22 -3.38 4.18 -2.72
N ALA A 23 -3.96 4.12 -1.52
CA ALA A 23 -5.39 3.95 -1.32
C ALA A 23 -6.09 5.29 -1.07
N PHE A 24 -7.37 5.38 -1.40
CA PHE A 24 -8.18 6.58 -1.29
C PHE A 24 -9.49 6.29 -0.56
N SER A 25 -10.01 7.26 0.18
CA SER A 25 -11.29 7.12 0.89
C SER A 25 -12.50 7.20 -0.04
N GLY A 26 -12.37 7.75 -1.25
CA GLY A 26 -13.44 7.80 -2.24
C GLY A 26 -13.38 6.62 -3.22
N SER A 27 -14.40 6.51 -4.07
CA SER A 27 -14.57 5.40 -5.01
C SER A 27 -13.84 5.58 -6.34
N ALA A 28 -13.40 6.81 -6.65
CA ALA A 28 -12.79 7.18 -7.92
C ALA A 28 -11.37 7.77 -7.73
N CYS A 29 -10.64 7.28 -6.73
CA CYS A 29 -9.33 7.78 -6.30
C CYS A 29 -9.38 9.26 -5.93
N ASP A 30 -10.47 9.63 -5.29
CA ASP A 30 -10.83 10.93 -4.75
C ASP A 30 -10.95 10.86 -3.22
N GLY A 31 -11.18 12.01 -2.60
CA GLY A 31 -11.19 12.13 -1.14
C GLY A 31 -9.80 12.06 -0.52
N ALA A 32 -9.72 11.60 0.73
CA ALA A 32 -8.47 11.55 1.47
C ALA A 32 -7.57 10.44 0.92
N ALA A 33 -6.33 10.78 0.55
CA ALA A 33 -5.31 9.82 0.19
C ALA A 33 -4.69 9.17 1.44
N GLY A 34 -4.33 7.89 1.34
CA GLY A 34 -3.52 7.18 2.33
C GLY A 34 -2.03 7.38 2.10
N ALA A 35 -1.22 6.77 2.97
CA ALA A 35 0.22 6.68 2.76
C ALA A 35 0.52 5.92 1.45
N ASN A 36 1.57 6.33 0.76
CA ASN A 36 2.11 5.59 -0.37
C ASN A 36 3.03 4.48 0.18
N VAL A 37 2.75 3.21 -0.13
CA VAL A 37 3.48 2.05 0.42
C VAL A 37 4.11 1.24 -0.70
N ALA A 38 5.23 0.58 -0.43
CA ALA A 38 5.90 -0.25 -1.44
C ALA A 38 5.05 -1.47 -1.82
N CYS A 39 5.14 -1.87 -3.10
CA CYS A 39 4.59 -3.14 -3.56
C CYS A 39 5.59 -4.29 -3.39
N ASP A 40 5.98 -4.58 -2.14
CA ASP A 40 6.99 -5.56 -1.75
C ASP A 40 6.40 -6.85 -1.13
N GLY A 41 5.08 -6.98 -1.14
CA GLY A 41 4.34 -8.09 -0.54
C GLY A 41 4.05 -7.92 0.96
N SER A 42 4.48 -6.83 1.59
CA SER A 42 4.12 -6.53 2.97
C SER A 42 2.61 -6.26 3.14
N CYS A 43 2.13 -6.46 4.36
CA CYS A 43 0.71 -6.36 4.68
C CYS A 43 0.36 -4.98 5.23
N HIS A 44 -0.70 -4.38 4.71
CA HIS A 44 -1.15 -3.05 5.09
C HIS A 44 -2.65 -3.01 5.38
N ALA A 45 -3.06 -2.09 6.24
CA ALA A 45 -4.47 -1.83 6.49
C ALA A 45 -5.14 -1.12 5.30
N PHE A 46 -6.41 -1.42 5.07
CA PHE A 46 -7.25 -0.79 4.04
C PHE A 46 -8.51 -0.14 4.61
N ASP A 47 -8.62 -0.06 5.93
CA ASP A 47 -9.78 0.51 6.61
C ASP A 47 -10.13 1.93 6.11
N ASN A 48 -11.43 2.16 5.89
CA ASN A 48 -11.98 3.42 5.37
C ASN A 48 -11.40 3.84 4.00
N ARG A 49 -10.99 2.87 3.18
CA ARG A 49 -10.57 3.06 1.79
C ARG A 49 -11.48 2.30 0.83
N HIS A 50 -11.65 2.84 -0.37
CA HIS A 50 -12.59 2.31 -1.37
C HIS A 50 -12.01 2.22 -2.77
N SER A 51 -10.86 2.85 -3.03
CA SER A 51 -10.16 2.74 -4.30
C SER A 51 -8.65 2.84 -4.12
N PHE A 52 -7.90 2.49 -5.17
CA PHE A 52 -6.45 2.57 -5.17
C PHE A 52 -5.86 2.84 -6.55
N ARG A 53 -4.58 3.21 -6.55
CA ARG A 53 -3.66 3.17 -7.69
C ARG A 53 -2.43 2.38 -7.29
N ALA A 54 -1.88 1.57 -8.19
CA ALA A 54 -0.66 0.81 -7.94
C ALA A 54 0.42 1.30 -8.90
N ASP A 55 1.39 2.06 -8.40
CA ASP A 55 2.52 2.59 -9.17
C ASP A 55 2.16 3.56 -10.31
N THR A 56 2.55 4.82 -10.13
CA THR A 56 2.40 5.85 -11.16
C THR A 56 3.39 5.71 -12.32
N SER A 57 4.40 4.84 -12.22
CA SER A 57 5.34 4.57 -13.32
C SER A 57 4.72 3.75 -14.46
N GLY A 58 3.58 3.08 -14.19
CA GLY A 58 2.82 2.33 -15.19
C GLY A 58 3.17 0.84 -15.28
N ASN A 59 4.08 0.33 -14.43
CA ASN A 59 4.36 -1.10 -14.36
C ASN A 59 3.16 -1.87 -13.79
N ALA A 60 3.00 -3.11 -14.24
CA ALA A 60 1.93 -3.97 -13.74
C ALA A 60 2.28 -4.55 -12.36
N HIS A 61 1.31 -4.43 -11.46
CA HIS A 61 1.31 -4.97 -10.11
C HIS A 61 0.16 -5.94 -9.92
N CYS A 62 0.22 -6.66 -8.82
CA CYS A 62 -0.89 -7.45 -8.33
C CYS A 62 -1.21 -7.06 -6.88
N VAL A 63 -2.50 -6.86 -6.60
CA VAL A 63 -2.99 -6.48 -5.28
C VAL A 63 -3.93 -7.55 -4.76
N ALA A 64 -3.57 -8.16 -3.63
CA ALA A 64 -4.40 -9.11 -2.92
C ALA A 64 -5.09 -8.39 -1.76
N PHE A 65 -6.42 -8.32 -1.78
CA PHE A 65 -7.25 -7.77 -0.72
C PHE A 65 -7.83 -8.86 0.17
N PHE A 66 -8.02 -8.53 1.44
CA PHE A 66 -8.44 -9.46 2.47
C PHE A 66 -9.57 -8.86 3.33
N VAL A 67 -10.56 -9.69 3.67
CA VAL A 67 -11.70 -9.28 4.50
C VAL A 67 -11.35 -9.01 5.95
N ASN A 68 -10.24 -9.58 6.46
CA ASN A 68 -9.77 -9.34 7.82
C ASN A 68 -8.55 -8.43 7.83
N GLY A 69 -8.25 -7.84 8.99
CA GLY A 69 -6.94 -7.21 9.21
C GLY A 69 -5.81 -8.24 9.15
N GLY A 70 -4.56 -7.78 8.95
CA GLY A 70 -3.39 -8.67 8.96
C GLY A 70 -3.29 -9.62 7.76
N CYS A 71 -4.00 -9.33 6.66
CA CYS A 71 -3.98 -10.08 5.41
C CYS A 71 -4.41 -11.55 5.56
N GLY A 72 -5.49 -11.77 6.32
CA GLY A 72 -6.09 -13.09 6.53
C GLY A 72 -7.56 -13.16 6.06
N GLY A 73 -8.12 -14.37 6.09
CA GLY A 73 -9.50 -14.62 5.66
C GLY A 73 -9.66 -14.71 4.14
N GLN A 74 -10.88 -14.45 3.65
CA GLN A 74 -11.20 -14.46 2.22
C GLN A 74 -10.35 -13.43 1.47
N ARG A 75 -9.83 -13.86 0.31
CA ARG A 75 -8.89 -13.13 -0.53
C ARG A 75 -9.49 -12.79 -1.89
N PHE A 76 -9.20 -11.61 -2.40
CA PHE A 76 -9.56 -11.14 -3.75
C PHE A 76 -8.32 -10.58 -4.44
N ASN A 77 -8.04 -11.03 -5.67
CA ASN A 77 -6.87 -10.58 -6.41
C ASN A 77 -7.27 -9.63 -7.53
N PHE A 78 -6.53 -8.54 -7.64
CA PHE A 78 -6.59 -7.59 -8.74
C PHE A 78 -5.22 -7.63 -9.44
N THR A 79 -5.17 -8.24 -10.63
CA THR A 79 -3.96 -8.40 -11.43
C THR A 79 -3.82 -7.28 -12.45
N GLY A 80 -2.60 -7.02 -12.95
CA GLY A 80 -2.37 -5.99 -13.97
C GLY A 80 -2.68 -4.58 -13.51
N GLN A 81 -2.54 -4.32 -12.20
CA GLN A 81 -2.83 -3.02 -11.63
C GLN A 81 -1.67 -2.07 -11.84
N ALA A 82 -1.94 -0.85 -12.30
CA ALA A 82 -0.93 0.16 -12.58
C ALA A 82 -1.45 1.54 -12.10
N ALA A 83 -1.10 2.60 -12.82
CA ALA A 83 -1.48 3.97 -12.47
C ALA A 83 -2.99 4.26 -12.56
N GLN A 84 -3.79 3.38 -13.17
CA GLN A 84 -5.24 3.57 -13.24
C GLN A 84 -5.89 3.55 -11.86
N CYS A 85 -7.01 4.25 -11.74
CA CYS A 85 -7.83 4.13 -10.55
C CYS A 85 -8.67 2.85 -10.59
N THR A 86 -8.61 2.07 -9.52
CA THR A 86 -9.42 0.87 -9.35
C THR A 86 -10.30 1.00 -8.12
N ASN A 87 -11.61 0.87 -8.33
CA ASN A 87 -12.59 0.76 -7.24
C ASN A 87 -12.59 -0.65 -6.65
N VAL A 88 -12.55 -0.75 -5.32
CA VAL A 88 -12.58 -2.03 -4.60
C VAL A 88 -14.03 -2.35 -4.22
N ASN A 89 -14.77 -2.98 -5.14
CA ASN A 89 -16.16 -3.41 -4.92
C ASN A 89 -16.27 -4.93 -4.89
N THR A 90 -15.78 -5.55 -3.82
CA THR A 90 -15.78 -7.02 -3.64
C THR A 90 -17.08 -7.54 -3.03
N GLY A 91 -18.04 -6.67 -2.69
CA GLY A 91 -19.22 -7.02 -1.89
C GLY A 91 -18.91 -7.37 -0.43
N THR A 92 -17.68 -7.14 0.04
CA THR A 92 -17.23 -7.42 1.41
C THR A 92 -16.53 -6.21 2.01
N ASN A 93 -16.50 -6.13 3.34
CA ASN A 93 -15.72 -5.11 4.04
C ASN A 93 -14.23 -5.50 4.02
N ILE A 94 -13.48 -4.96 3.07
CA ILE A 94 -12.04 -5.19 2.96
C ILE A 94 -11.30 -4.41 4.05
N ARG A 95 -10.40 -5.09 4.75
CA ARG A 95 -9.70 -4.57 5.93
C ARG A 95 -8.19 -4.48 5.74
N SER A 96 -7.62 -5.28 4.84
CA SER A 96 -6.18 -5.23 4.56
C SER A 96 -5.83 -5.68 3.15
N PHE A 97 -4.59 -5.41 2.74
CA PHE A 97 -4.08 -5.78 1.43
C PHE A 97 -2.59 -6.09 1.45
N ARG A 98 -2.14 -6.80 0.42
CA ARG A 98 -0.72 -6.91 0.00
C ARG A 98 -0.61 -6.44 -1.45
N CYS A 99 0.42 -5.66 -1.74
CA CYS A 99 0.76 -5.31 -3.12
C CYS A 99 2.08 -5.98 -3.50
N PHE A 100 2.13 -6.58 -4.68
CA PHE A 100 3.30 -7.28 -5.21
C PHE A 100 3.76 -6.57 -6.49
N SER A 101 5.07 -6.54 -6.72
CA SER A 101 5.63 -6.20 -8.02
C SER A 101 5.35 -7.32 -9.03
N GLY A 102 5.00 -6.94 -10.26
CA GLY A 102 4.61 -7.88 -11.31
C GLY A 102 3.11 -8.19 -11.32
N GLY A 103 2.62 -8.71 -12.44
CA GLY A 103 1.19 -8.89 -12.68
C GLY A 103 0.51 -10.07 -11.96
N GLY A 104 1.26 -10.88 -11.19
CA GLY A 104 0.77 -12.10 -10.54
C GLY A 104 0.76 -12.03 -9.01
N CYS A 105 -0.30 -12.57 -8.41
CA CYS A 105 -0.39 -12.91 -6.99
C CYS A 105 -0.78 -14.40 -6.87
#